data_AF-A0A7S6W146-F1
#
_entry.id   AF-A0A7S6W146-F1
#
_cell.length_a   1.000
_cell.length_b   1.000
_cell.length_c   1.000
_cell.angle_alpha   90.00
_cell.angle_beta   90.00
_cell.angle_gamma   90.00
#
_symmetry.space_group_name_H-M   'P 1'
#
loop_
_entity.id
_entity.type
_entity.pdbx_description
1 polymer ?
#
loop_
_entity_poly.entity_id
_entity_poly.type
_entity_poly.pdbx_seq_one_letter_code
_entity_poly.pdbx_strand_id
1 'polypeptide(L)'
;MLMPISFKKFSVVFFMGTVLGLTACEKSSKTVEQNSEISSDDQIMKELNSDPIKNFAKTPDDLHDLTLLTQYDESFSQISDEMEDELMKLREEGKLTDEFATQRKRDNIQSALNMLKELEMKTEQGRYIQGLMYQYWDNQSQIYREKNQTADGELKNPGDSVKGLGQFIHAQEQLGHWQEQYPELQKTRQP
;
A
#
# COMPACT_ATOMS: atom_id res chain seq x y z
N MET A 1 18.07 -36.21 -50.97
CA MET A 1 19.14 -35.62 -51.79
C MET A 1 19.19 -34.13 -51.43
N LEU A 2 19.99 -33.77 -50.43
CA LEU A 2 21.24 -33.01 -50.58
C LEU A 2 21.05 -31.64 -51.28
N MET A 3 21.23 -30.59 -50.46
CA MET A 3 21.54 -29.17 -50.71
C MET A 3 22.63 -28.96 -51.80
N PRO A 4 23.15 -27.74 -52.11
CA PRO A 4 22.74 -26.36 -51.75
C PRO A 4 22.86 -25.36 -52.94
N ILE A 5 22.35 -24.12 -52.85
CA ILE A 5 23.03 -22.97 -53.51
C ILE A 5 22.96 -21.73 -52.60
N SER A 6 24.16 -21.22 -52.34
CA SER A 6 24.55 -20.04 -51.57
C SER A 6 24.34 -18.76 -52.38
N PHE A 7 23.80 -17.70 -51.77
CA PHE A 7 23.93 -16.34 -52.31
C PHE A 7 24.58 -15.40 -51.30
N LYS A 8 25.63 -14.76 -51.81
CA LYS A 8 26.59 -13.90 -51.17
C LYS A 8 25.97 -12.59 -50.67
N LYS A 9 26.61 -12.08 -49.62
CA LYS A 9 26.51 -10.74 -49.03
C LYS A 9 26.35 -9.64 -50.08
N PHE A 10 25.31 -8.81 -49.94
CA PHE A 10 25.31 -7.44 -50.42
C PHE A 10 25.18 -6.51 -49.22
N SER A 11 26.32 -5.92 -48.87
CA SER A 11 26.40 -4.76 -48.00
C SER A 11 25.97 -3.55 -48.82
N VAL A 12 24.87 -2.90 -48.44
CA VAL A 12 24.56 -1.54 -48.89
C VAL A 12 24.35 -0.70 -47.66
N VAL A 13 25.46 -0.09 -47.23
CA VAL A 13 25.52 1.03 -46.31
C VAL A 13 24.93 2.23 -47.05
N PHE A 14 23.79 2.73 -46.59
CA PHE A 14 23.25 4.02 -47.02
C PHE A 14 23.46 5.03 -45.89
N PHE A 15 24.60 5.72 -45.94
CA PHE A 15 24.83 6.94 -45.19
C PHE A 15 24.08 8.06 -45.90
N MET A 16 23.04 8.61 -45.25
CA MET A 16 22.52 9.92 -45.62
C MET A 16 22.73 10.85 -44.45
N GLY A 17 23.71 11.75 -44.62
CA GLY A 17 24.01 12.81 -43.69
C GLY A 17 22.90 13.84 -43.68
N THR A 18 22.56 14.32 -42.50
CA THR A 18 21.85 15.58 -42.32
C THR A 18 22.67 16.45 -41.39
N VAL A 19 23.31 17.47 -41.97
CA VAL A 19 23.85 18.59 -41.22
C VAL A 19 22.66 19.41 -40.76
N LEU A 20 22.39 19.46 -39.46
CA LEU A 20 21.54 20.48 -38.87
C LEU A 20 22.43 21.39 -38.01
N GLY A 21 22.42 22.67 -38.38
CA GLY A 21 23.27 23.70 -37.82
C GLY A 21 23.02 23.95 -36.34
N LEU A 22 24.11 24.28 -35.64
CA LEU A 22 24.08 24.83 -34.30
C LEU A 22 23.48 26.25 -34.39
N THR A 23 22.20 26.38 -34.06
CA THR A 23 21.64 27.65 -33.61
C THR A 23 21.75 27.68 -32.09
N ALA A 24 22.64 28.55 -31.60
CA ALA A 24 22.68 28.91 -30.20
C ALA A 24 21.36 29.62 -29.85
N CYS A 25 20.47 28.92 -29.16
CA CYS A 25 19.30 29.51 -28.52
C CYS A 25 19.66 29.84 -27.08
N GLU A 26 20.15 31.06 -26.88
CA GLU A 26 20.13 31.72 -25.60
C GLU A 26 18.67 31.99 -25.23
N LYS A 27 18.19 31.44 -24.10
CA LYS A 27 16.87 31.79 -23.58
C LYS A 27 16.90 31.94 -22.06
N SER A 28 17.02 33.19 -21.68
CA SER A 28 16.34 33.89 -20.60
C SER A 28 15.23 33.09 -19.89
N SER A 29 15.35 33.07 -18.55
CA SER A 29 14.34 32.83 -17.53
C SER A 29 12.89 32.69 -18.02
N LYS A 30 12.34 31.50 -17.80
CA LYS A 30 10.95 31.36 -17.34
C LYS A 30 10.95 30.37 -16.20
N THR A 31 10.79 30.87 -14.98
CA THR A 31 10.17 30.13 -13.89
C THR A 31 8.85 29.60 -14.44
N VAL A 32 8.82 28.31 -14.76
CA VAL A 32 7.56 27.60 -14.89
C VAL A 32 7.12 27.39 -13.44
N GLU A 33 6.12 28.15 -13.02
CA GLU A 33 5.27 27.72 -11.90
C GLU A 33 4.72 26.35 -12.29
N GLN A 34 5.38 25.31 -11.80
CA GLN A 34 4.92 23.95 -11.91
C GLN A 34 3.81 23.81 -10.86
N ASN A 35 2.59 24.19 -11.24
CA ASN A 35 1.42 23.64 -10.58
C ASN A 35 1.34 22.17 -11.05
N SER A 36 2.21 21.33 -10.49
CA SER A 36 2.12 19.88 -10.64
C SER A 36 0.99 19.42 -9.75
N GLU A 37 -0.21 19.37 -10.32
CA GLU A 37 -1.30 18.57 -9.79
C GLU A 37 -0.78 17.13 -9.72
N ILE A 38 -0.36 16.69 -8.53
CA ILE A 38 0.13 15.34 -8.27
C ILE A 38 -1.01 14.38 -8.62
N SER A 39 -0.77 13.47 -9.56
CA SER A 39 -1.79 12.48 -9.95
C SER A 39 -2.05 11.50 -8.81
N SER A 40 -3.20 10.81 -8.81
CA SER A 40 -3.49 9.74 -7.85
C SER A 40 -2.40 8.68 -7.83
N ASP A 41 -1.83 8.38 -9.00
CA ASP A 41 -0.77 7.39 -9.18
C ASP A 41 0.54 7.85 -8.52
N ASP A 42 0.89 9.13 -8.66
CA ASP A 42 2.07 9.70 -7.98
C ASP A 42 1.91 9.65 -6.45
N GLN A 43 0.69 9.82 -5.94
CA GLN A 43 0.41 9.74 -4.51
C GLN A 43 0.48 8.30 -3.99
N ILE A 44 0.01 7.32 -4.76
CA ILE A 44 0.22 5.91 -4.46
C ILE A 44 1.72 5.61 -4.41
N MET A 45 2.47 5.98 -5.44
CA MET A 45 3.91 5.74 -5.51
C MET A 45 4.66 6.38 -4.34
N LYS A 46 4.23 7.57 -3.89
CA LYS A 46 4.77 8.22 -2.70
C LYS A 46 4.50 7.40 -1.44
N GLU A 47 3.27 6.94 -1.24
CA GLU A 47 2.88 6.12 -0.08
C GLU A 47 3.54 4.74 -0.11
N LEU A 48 3.84 4.18 -1.28
CA LEU A 48 4.55 2.89 -1.37
C LEU A 48 6.02 2.96 -0.94
N ASN A 49 6.60 4.15 -0.79
CA ASN A 49 7.95 4.29 -0.22
C ASN A 49 7.84 4.21 1.31
N SER A 50 8.14 3.05 1.87
CA SER A 50 8.20 2.85 3.31
C SER A 50 9.47 3.42 3.93
N ASP A 51 9.38 3.78 5.22
CA ASP A 51 10.53 4.22 6.00
C ASP A 51 11.49 3.04 6.26
N PRO A 52 12.80 3.30 6.47
CA PRO A 52 13.74 2.25 6.86
C PRO A 52 13.34 1.59 8.18
N ILE A 53 13.63 0.29 8.31
CA ILE A 53 13.42 -0.47 9.55
C ILE A 53 14.13 0.21 10.73
N LYS A 54 13.35 0.67 11.70
CA LYS A 54 13.81 1.11 13.01
C LYS A 54 14.23 -0.10 13.85
N ASN A 55 15.44 -0.05 14.39
CA ASN A 55 15.95 -1.08 15.30
C ASN A 55 15.46 -0.83 16.74
N PHE A 56 15.09 -1.91 17.42
CA PHE A 56 14.75 -1.93 18.84
C PHE A 56 15.58 -3.01 19.55
N ALA A 57 15.82 -2.81 20.84
CA ALA A 57 16.49 -3.84 21.64
C ALA A 57 15.52 -4.99 21.92
N LYS A 58 16.01 -6.23 21.87
CA LYS A 58 15.25 -7.41 22.27
C LYS A 58 14.82 -7.31 23.73
N THR A 59 13.58 -7.71 24.01
CA THR A 59 13.05 -7.74 25.38
C THR A 59 12.46 -9.12 25.71
N PRO A 60 12.34 -9.46 27.01
CA PRO A 60 11.65 -10.69 27.43
C PRO A 60 10.18 -10.76 27.02
N ASP A 61 9.54 -9.60 26.78
CA ASP A 61 8.12 -9.51 26.41
C ASP A 61 7.90 -9.51 24.89
N ASP A 62 8.95 -9.67 24.07
CA ASP A 62 8.81 -9.65 22.61
C ASP A 62 7.86 -10.73 22.10
N LEU A 63 7.92 -11.94 22.66
CA LEU A 63 7.03 -13.04 22.28
C LEU A 63 5.56 -12.76 22.62
N HIS A 64 5.29 -12.00 23.68
CA HIS A 64 3.94 -11.57 24.04
C HIS A 64 3.39 -10.67 22.94
N ASP A 65 4.06 -9.56 22.67
CA ASP A 65 3.60 -8.54 21.72
C ASP A 65 3.52 -9.11 20.29
N LEU A 66 4.50 -9.93 19.88
CA LEU A 66 4.48 -10.63 18.59
C LEU A 66 3.26 -11.55 18.46
N THR A 67 2.89 -12.26 19.53
CA THR A 67 1.69 -13.11 19.52
C THR A 67 0.43 -12.28 19.33
N LEU A 68 0.29 -11.18 20.09
CA LEU A 68 -0.87 -10.29 20.00
C LEU A 68 -1.01 -9.64 18.62
N LEU A 69 0.09 -9.12 18.05
CA LEU A 69 0.07 -8.51 16.72
C LEU A 69 -0.20 -9.54 15.61
N THR A 70 0.34 -10.76 15.73
CA THR A 70 0.06 -11.83 14.77
C THR A 70 -1.40 -12.26 14.83
N GLN A 71 -1.96 -12.44 16.03
CA GLN A 71 -3.38 -12.76 16.22
C GLN A 71 -4.31 -11.65 15.71
N TYR A 72 -3.91 -10.39 15.87
CA TYR A 72 -4.62 -9.25 15.30
C TYR A 72 -4.66 -9.35 13.76
N ASP A 73 -3.52 -9.57 13.10
CA ASP A 73 -3.48 -9.68 11.63
C ASP A 73 -4.31 -10.87 11.12
N GLU A 74 -4.22 -12.03 11.79
CA GLU A 74 -5.04 -13.21 11.47
C GLU A 74 -6.54 -12.92 11.62
N SER A 75 -6.96 -12.34 12.75
CA SER A 75 -8.37 -12.04 13.02
C SER A 75 -8.91 -11.00 12.06
N PHE A 76 -8.14 -9.96 11.75
CA PHE A 76 -8.54 -8.91 10.82
C PHE A 76 -8.65 -9.43 9.39
N SER A 77 -7.74 -10.33 8.98
CA SER A 77 -7.79 -10.98 7.66
C SER A 77 -9.04 -11.83 7.53
N GLN A 78 -9.34 -12.66 8.54
CA GLN A 78 -10.56 -13.48 8.56
C GLN A 78 -11.82 -12.62 8.45
N ILE A 79 -11.96 -11.58 9.27
CA ILE A 79 -13.14 -10.69 9.25
C ILE A 79 -13.27 -9.97 7.89
N SER A 80 -12.14 -9.59 7.28
CA SER A 80 -12.13 -8.94 5.97
C SER A 80 -12.55 -9.91 4.86
N ASP A 81 -12.06 -11.15 4.88
CA ASP A 81 -12.44 -12.19 3.92
C ASP A 81 -13.94 -12.52 4.04
N GLU A 82 -14.45 -12.69 5.26
CA GLU A 82 -15.89 -12.92 5.52
C GLU A 82 -16.76 -11.78 5.00
N MET A 83 -16.30 -10.53 5.17
CA MET A 83 -16.97 -9.35 4.61
C MET A 83 -16.93 -9.37 3.07
N GLU A 84 -15.79 -9.70 2.45
CA GLU A 84 -15.68 -9.78 1.00
C GLU A 84 -16.63 -10.83 0.42
N ASP A 85 -16.71 -12.00 1.03
CA ASP A 85 -17.65 -13.06 0.65
C ASP A 85 -19.12 -12.60 0.77
N GLU A 86 -19.48 -11.91 1.84
CA GLU A 86 -20.83 -11.32 2.01
C GLU A 86 -21.15 -10.34 0.87
N LEU A 87 -20.21 -9.44 0.56
CA LEU A 87 -20.37 -8.45 -0.49
C LEU A 87 -20.48 -9.09 -1.88
N MET A 88 -19.70 -10.13 -2.17
CA MET A 88 -19.79 -10.88 -3.42
C MET A 88 -21.15 -11.56 -3.56
N LYS A 89 -21.62 -12.24 -2.51
CA LYS A 89 -22.94 -12.88 -2.51
C LYS A 89 -24.07 -11.88 -2.75
N LEU A 90 -24.04 -10.73 -2.08
CA LEU A 90 -25.06 -9.69 -2.27
C LEU A 90 -25.02 -9.10 -3.68
N ARG A 91 -23.83 -9.01 -4.29
CA ARG A 91 -23.69 -8.58 -5.68
C ARG A 91 -24.35 -9.57 -6.63
N GLU A 92 -24.08 -10.87 -6.45
CA GLU A 92 -24.66 -11.94 -7.26
C GLU A 92 -26.19 -12.01 -7.14
N GLU A 93 -26.73 -11.74 -5.94
CA GLU A 93 -28.17 -11.67 -5.70
C GLU A 93 -28.82 -10.37 -6.19
N GLY A 94 -28.06 -9.41 -6.71
CA GLY A 94 -28.55 -8.09 -7.14
C GLY A 94 -29.05 -7.22 -5.98
N LYS A 95 -28.58 -7.49 -4.76
CA LYS A 95 -28.99 -6.81 -3.52
C LYS A 95 -27.93 -5.86 -2.96
N LEU A 96 -26.72 -5.87 -3.54
CA LEU A 96 -25.64 -4.98 -3.10
C LEU A 96 -25.97 -3.54 -3.48
N THR A 97 -26.12 -2.68 -2.48
CA THR A 97 -26.20 -1.23 -2.66
C THR A 97 -24.89 -0.56 -2.26
N ASP A 98 -24.60 0.60 -2.84
CA ASP A 98 -23.40 1.39 -2.49
C ASP A 98 -23.40 1.82 -1.02
N GLU A 99 -24.59 2.12 -0.48
CA GLU A 99 -24.78 2.43 0.94
C GLU A 99 -24.38 1.24 1.83
N PHE A 100 -24.83 0.02 1.49
CA PHE A 100 -24.48 -1.18 2.25
C PHE A 100 -22.98 -1.48 2.16
N ALA A 101 -22.39 -1.41 0.97
CA ALA A 101 -20.96 -1.60 0.78
C ALA A 101 -20.13 -0.59 1.60
N THR A 102 -20.55 0.68 1.61
CA THR A 102 -19.90 1.75 2.38
C THR A 102 -20.02 1.53 3.88
N GLN A 103 -21.21 1.13 4.35
CA GLN A 103 -21.44 0.81 5.75
C GLN A 103 -20.56 -0.37 6.20
N ARG A 104 -20.49 -1.45 5.40
CA ARG A 104 -19.63 -2.60 5.70
C ARG A 104 -18.16 -2.25 5.80
N LYS A 105 -17.64 -1.44 4.87
CA LYS A 105 -16.26 -0.96 4.95
C LYS A 105 -16.00 -0.15 6.23
N ARG A 106 -16.94 0.71 6.63
CA ARG A 106 -16.84 1.46 7.89
C ARG A 106 -16.84 0.56 9.11
N ASP A 107 -17.68 -0.46 9.13
CA ASP A 107 -17.75 -1.44 10.21
C ASP A 107 -16.41 -2.19 10.33
N ASN A 108 -15.83 -2.62 9.20
CA ASN A 108 -14.52 -3.28 9.20
C ASN A 108 -13.38 -2.39 9.72
N ILE A 109 -13.34 -1.11 9.31
CA ILE A 109 -12.38 -0.12 9.83
C ILE A 109 -12.55 0.05 11.36
N GLN A 110 -13.79 0.10 11.84
CA GLN A 110 -14.04 0.23 13.27
C GLN A 110 -13.62 -1.02 14.05
N SER A 111 -13.82 -2.21 13.49
CA SER A 111 -13.31 -3.47 14.05
C SER A 111 -11.78 -3.43 14.18
N ALA A 112 -11.06 -3.04 13.13
CA ALA A 112 -9.60 -2.89 13.17
C ALA A 112 -9.15 -1.94 14.30
N LEU A 113 -9.77 -0.77 14.40
CA LEU A 113 -9.46 0.21 15.44
C LEU A 113 -9.73 -0.30 16.86
N ASN A 114 -10.83 -1.03 17.05
CA ASN A 114 -11.17 -1.58 18.36
C ASN A 114 -10.20 -2.68 18.77
N MET A 115 -9.95 -3.64 17.87
CA MET A 115 -9.00 -4.73 18.12
C MET A 115 -7.61 -4.18 18.44
N LEU A 116 -7.12 -3.18 17.68
CA LEU A 116 -5.82 -2.55 17.96
C LEU A 116 -5.77 -1.91 19.34
N LYS A 117 -6.82 -1.23 19.80
CA LYS A 117 -6.85 -0.59 21.13
C LYS A 117 -6.81 -1.59 22.27
N GLU A 118 -7.31 -2.80 22.04
CA GLU A 118 -7.33 -3.87 23.04
C GLU A 118 -5.98 -4.59 23.18
N LEU A 119 -5.05 -4.39 22.24
CA LEU A 119 -3.71 -4.97 22.32
C LEU A 119 -2.90 -4.26 23.42
N GLU A 120 -2.62 -4.97 24.51
CA GLU A 120 -1.81 -4.45 25.61
C GLU A 120 -0.29 -4.60 25.37
N MET A 121 0.25 -3.82 24.44
CA MET A 121 1.69 -3.88 24.08
C MET A 121 2.61 -3.56 25.25
N LYS A 122 3.53 -4.49 25.57
CA LYS A 122 4.49 -4.36 26.67
C LYS A 122 5.82 -3.73 26.21
N THR A 123 6.20 -3.91 24.95
CA THR A 123 7.48 -3.45 24.39
C THR A 123 7.37 -2.10 23.68
N GLU A 124 8.51 -1.40 23.49
CA GLU A 124 8.53 -0.18 22.66
C GLU A 124 8.23 -0.50 21.20
N GLN A 125 8.77 -1.61 20.68
CA GLN A 125 8.56 -2.04 19.30
C GLN A 125 7.10 -2.39 19.01
N GLY A 126 6.44 -3.13 19.91
CA GLY A 126 5.02 -3.45 19.82
C GLY A 126 4.14 -2.21 19.80
N ARG A 127 4.36 -1.27 20.74
CA ARG A 127 3.64 0.02 20.76
C ARG A 127 3.88 0.86 19.50
N TYR A 128 5.09 0.81 18.95
CA TYR A 128 5.42 1.51 17.71
C TYR A 128 4.64 0.94 16.52
N ILE A 129 4.65 -0.39 16.33
CA ILE A 129 3.89 -1.07 15.26
C ILE A 129 2.38 -0.83 15.43
N GLN A 130 1.86 -1.03 16.64
CA GLN A 130 0.45 -0.76 16.97
C GLN A 130 0.06 0.68 16.61
N GLY A 131 0.91 1.66 16.94
CA GLY A 131 0.68 3.06 16.63
C GLY A 131 0.59 3.35 15.13
N LEU A 132 1.48 2.76 14.33
CA LEU A 132 1.46 2.89 12.87
C LEU A 132 0.19 2.29 12.26
N MET A 133 -0.17 1.07 12.67
CA MET A 133 -1.41 0.42 12.22
C MET A 133 -2.64 1.24 12.62
N TYR A 134 -2.67 1.75 13.85
CA TYR A 134 -3.78 2.56 14.34
C TYR A 134 -3.95 3.84 13.54
N GLN A 135 -2.85 4.55 13.27
CA GLN A 135 -2.86 5.79 12.48
C GLN A 135 -3.42 5.55 11.07
N TYR A 136 -3.06 4.44 10.42
CA TYR A 136 -3.63 4.08 9.14
C TYR A 136 -5.14 3.91 9.21
N TRP A 137 -5.65 3.08 10.13
CA TRP A 137 -7.09 2.84 10.23
C TRP A 137 -7.87 4.08 10.66
N ASP A 138 -7.29 4.95 11.49
CA ASP A 138 -7.93 6.21 11.86
C ASP A 138 -8.01 7.16 10.66
N ASN A 139 -6.96 7.23 9.84
CA ASN A 139 -6.98 7.96 8.57
C ASN A 139 -8.08 7.41 7.64
N GLN A 140 -8.16 6.08 7.47
CA GLN A 140 -9.22 5.45 6.69
C GLN A 140 -10.61 5.80 7.24
N SER A 141 -10.78 5.77 8.56
CA SER A 141 -12.02 6.18 9.22
C SER A 141 -12.40 7.64 8.90
N GLN A 142 -11.43 8.55 8.89
CA GLN A 142 -11.64 9.96 8.52
C GLN A 142 -12.03 10.12 7.04
N ILE A 143 -11.36 9.42 6.13
CA ILE A 143 -11.64 9.43 4.68
C ILE A 143 -13.09 9.00 4.41
N TYR A 144 -13.56 7.92 5.03
CA TYR A 144 -14.95 7.47 4.86
C TYR A 144 -15.98 8.39 5.53
N ARG A 145 -15.61 9.06 6.64
CA ARG A 145 -16.46 10.11 7.22
C ARG A 145 -16.61 11.29 6.28
N GLU A 146 -15.54 11.71 5.61
CA GLU A 146 -15.57 12.82 4.65
C GLU A 146 -16.44 12.50 3.45
N LYS A 147 -16.28 11.32 2.83
CA LYS A 147 -17.11 10.87 1.71
C LYS A 147 -18.61 10.90 2.03
N ASN A 148 -18.99 10.56 3.26
CA ASN A 148 -20.40 10.60 3.67
C ASN A 148 -20.94 12.01 3.90
N GLN A 149 -20.08 13.02 4.01
CA GLN A 149 -20.45 14.42 4.22
C GLN A 149 -20.51 15.22 2.93
N THR A 150 -19.93 14.72 1.83
CA THR A 150 -19.97 15.35 0.52
C THR A 150 -21.24 14.93 -0.24
N ALA A 151 -21.80 15.84 -1.04
CA ALA A 151 -23.06 15.61 -1.74
C ALA A 151 -22.93 14.62 -2.91
N ASP A 152 -21.72 14.48 -3.45
CA ASP A 152 -21.34 13.57 -4.54
C ASP A 152 -20.73 12.25 -4.03
N GLY A 153 -20.48 12.11 -2.73
CA GLY A 153 -19.82 10.93 -2.16
C GLY A 153 -18.31 10.87 -2.45
N GLU A 154 -17.73 11.93 -3.01
CA GLU A 154 -16.32 11.97 -3.40
C GLU A 154 -15.45 12.66 -2.33
N LEU A 155 -14.14 12.40 -2.37
CA LEU A 155 -13.17 13.10 -1.51
C LEU A 155 -12.88 14.48 -2.07
N LYS A 156 -12.65 15.46 -1.19
CA LYS A 156 -12.21 16.80 -1.63
C LYS A 156 -10.85 16.76 -2.32
N ASN A 157 -9.96 15.87 -1.88
CA ASN A 157 -8.71 15.55 -2.57
C ASN A 157 -8.69 14.05 -2.89
N PRO A 158 -8.74 13.63 -4.17
CA PRO A 158 -8.74 12.22 -4.56
C PRO A 158 -7.55 11.43 -4.00
N GLY A 159 -6.40 12.09 -3.89
CA GLY A 159 -5.18 11.55 -3.33
C GLY A 159 -5.28 11.09 -1.87
N ASP A 160 -6.17 11.69 -1.08
CA ASP A 160 -6.35 11.32 0.33
C ASP A 160 -6.84 9.88 0.50
N SER A 161 -7.38 9.25 -0.55
CA SER A 161 -7.85 7.85 -0.52
C SER A 161 -6.80 6.82 -0.09
N VAL A 162 -5.50 7.10 -0.32
CA VAL A 162 -4.39 6.19 0.01
C VAL A 162 -3.53 6.71 1.16
N LYS A 163 -3.98 7.77 1.83
CA LYS A 163 -3.22 8.42 2.90
C LYS A 163 -2.88 7.46 4.03
N GLY A 164 -1.60 7.40 4.37
CA GLY A 164 -1.07 6.57 5.45
C GLY A 164 -0.84 5.12 5.07
N LEU A 165 -1.06 4.73 3.80
CA LEU A 165 -0.74 3.39 3.31
C LEU A 165 0.74 3.07 3.51
N GLY A 166 1.64 4.03 3.34
CA GLY A 166 3.06 3.82 3.58
C GLY A 166 3.40 3.50 5.02
N GLN A 167 2.70 4.13 5.97
CA GLN A 167 2.86 3.84 7.40
C GLN A 167 2.37 2.44 7.73
N PHE A 168 1.28 2.00 7.10
CA PHE A 168 0.78 0.63 7.28
C PHE A 168 1.74 -0.41 6.70
N ILE A 169 2.26 -0.19 5.49
CA ILE A 169 3.29 -1.03 4.88
C ILE A 169 4.51 -1.10 5.79
N HIS A 170 4.98 0.05 6.30
CA HIS A 170 6.09 0.08 7.24
C HIS A 170 5.80 -0.71 8.52
N ALA A 171 4.57 -0.65 9.06
CA ALA A 171 4.18 -1.45 10.23
C ALA A 171 4.29 -2.96 9.95
N GLN A 172 3.87 -3.39 8.76
CA GLN A 172 3.95 -4.78 8.31
C GLN A 172 5.40 -5.24 8.13
N GLU A 173 6.25 -4.41 7.52
CA GLU A 173 7.68 -4.69 7.36
C GLU A 173 8.39 -4.78 8.72
N GLN A 174 8.06 -3.89 9.66
CA GLN A 174 8.56 -3.91 11.03
C GLN A 174 8.17 -5.19 11.77
N LEU A 175 6.91 -5.61 11.64
CA LEU A 175 6.43 -6.84 12.24
C LEU A 175 7.11 -8.07 11.63
N GLY A 176 7.21 -8.14 10.30
CA GLY A 176 7.90 -9.22 9.60
C GLY A 176 9.36 -9.34 10.02
N HIS A 177 10.09 -8.22 10.01
CA HIS A 177 11.47 -8.19 10.47
C HIS A 177 11.62 -8.63 11.94
N TRP A 178 10.71 -8.21 12.82
CA TRP A 178 10.74 -8.63 14.21
C TRP A 178 10.50 -10.13 14.37
N GLN A 179 9.55 -10.70 13.63
CA GLN A 179 9.27 -12.14 13.62
C GLN A 179 10.48 -12.97 13.17
N GLU A 180 11.26 -12.50 12.19
CA GLU A 180 12.50 -13.18 11.74
C GLU A 180 13.55 -13.31 12.85
N GLN A 181 13.53 -12.41 13.84
CA GLN A 181 14.45 -12.47 14.97
C GLN A 181 14.09 -13.56 16.00
N TYR A 182 12.92 -14.20 15.86
CA TYR A 182 12.36 -15.22 16.76
C TYR A 182 11.89 -16.47 15.98
N PRO A 183 12.83 -17.30 15.46
CA PRO A 183 12.50 -18.48 14.64
C PRO A 183 11.60 -19.52 15.33
N GLU A 184 11.56 -19.54 16.66
CA GLU A 184 10.66 -20.37 17.46
C GLU A 184 9.18 -20.14 17.15
N LEU A 185 8.78 -18.91 16.78
CA LEU A 185 7.41 -18.56 16.39
C LEU A 185 7.02 -19.12 15.02
N GLN A 186 7.99 -19.48 14.19
CA GLN A 186 7.73 -20.09 12.88
C GLN A 186 7.48 -21.60 13.00
N LYS A 187 8.06 -22.25 14.01
CA LYS A 187 7.88 -23.70 14.25
C LYS A 187 6.49 -24.06 14.77
N THR A 188 5.83 -23.15 15.47
CA THR A 188 4.48 -23.33 16.01
C THR A 188 3.36 -23.07 14.99
N ARG A 189 3.68 -22.56 13.80
CA ARG A 189 2.73 -22.28 12.70
C ARG A 189 2.65 -23.37 11.62
N GLN A 190 3.27 -24.53 11.82
CA GLN A 190 3.08 -25.68 10.92
C GLN A 190 1.81 -26.45 11.33
N PRO A 191 0.91 -26.78 10.39
CA PRO A 191 -0.33 -27.50 10.64
C PRO A 191 -0.10 -28.94 11.13
#